data_AF-A0A849KBA3-F1
#
_entry.id   AF-A0A849KBA3-F1
#
_cell.length_a   1.000
_cell.length_b   1.000
_cell.length_c   1.000
_cell.angle_alpha   90.00
_cell.angle_beta   90.00
_cell.angle_gamma   90.00
#
_symmetry.space_group_name_H-M   'P 1'
#
loop_
_entity.id
_entity.type
_entity.pdbx_description
1 polymer ?
#
loop_
_entity_poly.entity_id
_entity_poly.type
_entity_poly.pdbx_seq_one_letter_code
_entity_poly.pdbx_strand_id
1 'polypeptide(L)'
;MNWLRARIARSPRHALILGKVLFLAGAIAIVGAVFARAALMNVNAVRSEARLEPLRTLAQAYPQYATWIVPEGPVGYTICALLVLVGMALTVMASEAQKQEEARKRGW
;
A
#
# COMPACT_ATOMS: atom_id res chain seq x y z
N MET A 1 -8.53 -4.46 -22.42
CA MET A 1 -7.24 -3.80 -22.16
C MET A 1 -7.05 -2.45 -22.90
N ASN A 2 -7.59 -2.28 -24.10
CA ASN A 2 -7.36 -1.06 -24.92
C ASN A 2 -7.95 0.23 -24.32
N TRP A 3 -9.10 0.12 -23.64
CA TRP A 3 -9.76 1.29 -23.05
C TRP A 3 -8.99 1.90 -21.88
N LEU A 4 -8.39 1.06 -21.01
CA LEU A 4 -7.60 1.55 -19.87
C LEU A 4 -6.33 2.26 -20.35
N ARG A 5 -5.63 1.67 -21.33
CA ARG A 5 -4.46 2.29 -21.99
C ARG A 5 -4.84 3.61 -22.65
N ALA A 6 -5.96 3.67 -23.36
CA ALA A 6 -6.45 4.90 -23.98
C ALA A 6 -6.75 6.00 -22.93
N ARG A 7 -7.27 5.61 -21.76
CA ARG A 7 -7.55 6.56 -20.66
C ARG A 7 -6.27 7.07 -20.00
N ILE A 8 -5.29 6.19 -19.78
CA ILE A 8 -3.97 6.57 -19.25
C ILE A 8 -3.24 7.50 -20.23
N ALA A 9 -3.30 7.21 -21.52
CA ALA A 9 -2.69 8.02 -22.57
C ALA A 9 -3.30 9.43 -22.69
N ARG A 10 -4.55 9.65 -22.26
CA ARG A 10 -5.15 11.00 -22.24
C ARG A 10 -4.55 11.91 -21.18
N SER A 11 -4.02 11.35 -20.08
CA SER A 11 -3.47 12.14 -18.98
C SER A 11 -2.36 11.37 -18.25
N PRO A 12 -1.22 11.12 -18.91
CA PRO A 12 -0.18 10.22 -18.39
C PRO A 12 0.42 10.72 -17.07
N ARG A 13 0.58 12.04 -16.90
CA ARG A 13 1.08 12.64 -15.65
C ARG A 13 0.19 12.34 -14.44
N HIS A 14 -1.13 12.50 -14.59
CA HIS A 14 -2.08 12.23 -13.51
C HIS A 14 -2.14 10.73 -13.17
N ALA A 15 -2.12 9.86 -14.18
CA ALA A 15 -2.07 8.42 -14.00
C ALA A 15 -0.79 7.98 -13.28
N LEU A 16 0.34 8.62 -13.57
CA LEU A 16 1.62 8.35 -12.93
C LEU A 16 1.63 8.78 -11.45
N ILE A 17 1.09 9.97 -11.13
CA ILE A 17 0.94 10.43 -9.75
C ILE A 17 0.04 9.46 -8.97
N LEU A 18 -1.12 9.11 -9.52
CA LEU A 18 -2.04 8.18 -8.88
C LEU A 18 -1.40 6.81 -8.65
N GLY A 19 -0.71 6.26 -9.65
CA GLY A 19 -0.01 4.99 -9.54
C GLY A 19 1.03 5.00 -8.42
N LYS A 20 1.85 6.06 -8.34
CA LYS A 20 2.84 6.22 -7.27
C LYS A 20 2.21 6.34 -5.89
N VAL A 21 1.13 7.12 -5.77
CA VAL A 21 0.41 7.30 -4.49
C VAL A 21 -0.17 5.97 -4.03
N LEU A 22 -0.85 5.21 -4.90
CA LEU A 22 -1.39 3.90 -4.57
C LEU A 22 -0.30 2.91 -4.15
N PHE A 23 0.81 2.89 -4.89
CA PHE A 23 1.97 2.06 -4.58
C PHE A 23 2.55 2.39 -3.20
N LEU A 24 2.84 3.68 -2.94
CA LEU A 24 3.38 4.14 -1.66
C LEU A 24 2.43 3.88 -0.50
N ALA A 25 1.14 4.20 -0.66
CA ALA A 25 0.14 3.96 0.38
C ALA A 25 0.05 2.47 0.74
N GLY A 26 0.00 1.58 -0.27
CA GLY A 26 0.00 0.14 -0.04
C GLY A 26 1.28 -0.36 0.62
N ALA A 27 2.45 0.11 0.18
CA ALA A 27 3.73 -0.30 0.74
C ALA A 27 3.90 0.15 2.20
N ILE A 28 3.58 1.42 2.49
CA ILE A 28 3.62 1.96 3.86
C ILE A 28 2.67 1.19 4.77
N ALA A 29 1.46 0.87 4.31
CA ALA A 29 0.50 0.09 5.09
C ALA A 29 1.02 -1.31 5.42
N ILE A 30 1.64 -2.01 4.45
CA ILE A 30 2.24 -3.34 4.68
C ILE A 30 3.37 -3.25 5.70
N VAL A 31 4.29 -2.30 5.52
CA VAL A 31 5.43 -2.11 6.44
C VAL A 31 4.93 -1.79 7.85
N GLY A 32 3.99 -0.84 7.98
CA GLY A 32 3.37 -0.50 9.25
C GLY A 32 2.71 -1.70 9.93
N ALA A 33 2.05 -2.56 9.16
CA ALA A 33 1.43 -3.77 9.67
C ALA A 33 2.42 -4.80 10.21
N VAL A 34 3.55 -4.98 9.52
CA VAL A 34 4.63 -5.87 9.99
C VAL A 34 5.19 -5.36 11.33
N PHE A 35 5.49 -4.06 11.44
CA PHE A 35 5.97 -3.47 12.68
C PHE A 35 4.94 -3.57 13.81
N ALA A 36 3.68 -3.30 13.52
CA ALA A 36 2.62 -3.42 14.50
C ALA A 36 2.45 -4.87 14.98
N ARG A 37 2.56 -5.85 14.08
CA ARG A 37 2.51 -7.27 14.45
C ARG A 37 3.68 -7.66 15.33
N ALA A 38 4.89 -7.20 15.00
CA ALA A 38 6.07 -7.42 15.85
C ALA A 38 5.90 -6.80 17.25
N ALA A 39 5.35 -5.58 17.32
CA ALA A 39 5.06 -4.92 18.59
C ALA A 39 4.04 -5.71 19.44
N LEU A 40 2.95 -6.19 18.81
CA LEU A 40 1.94 -7.01 19.50
C LEU A 40 2.53 -8.34 20.01
N MET A 41 3.40 -8.98 19.22
CA MET A 41 4.11 -10.20 19.64
C MET A 41 5.02 -9.93 20.84
N ASN A 42 5.74 -8.81 20.84
CA ASN A 42 6.59 -8.42 21.96
C ASN A 42 5.78 -8.16 23.24
N VAL A 43 4.65 -7.43 23.14
CA VAL A 43 3.74 -7.21 24.28
C VAL A 43 3.20 -8.54 24.81
N ASN A 44 2.82 -9.45 23.93
CA ASN A 44 2.31 -10.76 24.32
C ASN A 44 3.38 -11.66 24.94
N ALA A 45 4.65 -11.53 24.55
CA ALA A 45 5.75 -12.24 25.20
C ALA A 45 5.87 -11.83 26.69
N VAL A 46 5.90 -10.52 26.97
CA VAL A 46 5.94 -9.99 28.35
C VAL A 46 4.70 -10.42 29.14
N ARG A 47 3.51 -10.38 28.53
CA ARG A 47 2.27 -10.85 29.19
C ARG A 47 2.30 -12.34 29.48
N SER A 48 2.86 -13.15 28.58
CA SER A 48 3.03 -14.59 28.78
C SER A 48 3.95 -14.89 29.96
N GLU A 49 5.06 -14.16 30.09
CA GLU A 49 5.96 -14.26 31.26
C GLU A 49 5.23 -13.89 32.56
N ALA A 50 4.37 -12.88 32.51
CA ALA A 50 3.52 -12.46 33.62
C ALA A 50 2.27 -13.35 33.84
N ARG A 51 2.10 -14.44 33.08
CA ARG A 51 0.92 -15.33 33.10
C ARG A 51 -0.42 -14.61 32.87
N LEU A 52 -0.41 -13.55 32.09
CA LEU A 52 -1.59 -12.80 31.66
C LEU A 52 -2.08 -13.29 30.30
N GLU A 53 -3.38 -13.13 30.04
CA GLU A 53 -3.93 -13.50 28.74
C GLU A 53 -3.35 -12.64 27.60
N PRO A 54 -3.09 -13.24 26.42
CA PRO A 54 -2.55 -12.53 25.28
C PRO A 54 -3.60 -11.60 24.64
N LEU A 55 -3.13 -10.46 24.18
CA LEU A 55 -3.93 -9.50 23.40
C LEU A 55 -4.01 -9.98 21.95
N ARG A 56 -5.21 -9.93 21.37
CA ARG A 56 -5.48 -10.47 20.03
C ARG A 56 -5.36 -9.42 18.93
N THR A 57 -5.58 -8.15 19.27
CA THR A 57 -5.65 -7.05 18.29
C THR A 57 -4.78 -5.86 18.72
N LEU A 58 -4.37 -5.03 17.76
CA LEU A 58 -3.63 -3.81 18.07
C LEU A 58 -4.48 -2.81 18.81
N ALA A 59 -5.79 -2.77 18.54
CA ALA A 59 -6.74 -1.92 19.27
C ALA A 59 -6.75 -2.22 20.78
N GLN A 60 -6.53 -3.49 21.17
CA GLN A 60 -6.41 -3.88 22.57
C GLN A 60 -5.06 -3.48 23.19
N ALA A 61 -3.97 -3.58 22.43
CA ALA A 61 -2.63 -3.24 22.91
C ALA A 61 -2.36 -1.73 22.94
N TYR A 62 -2.99 -0.99 22.03
CA TYR A 62 -2.75 0.43 21.80
C TYR A 62 -4.06 1.20 21.50
N PRO A 63 -4.98 1.29 22.47
CA PRO A 63 -6.28 1.94 22.27
C PRO A 63 -6.18 3.44 21.94
N GLN A 64 -5.08 4.10 22.30
CA GLN A 64 -4.82 5.51 22.03
C GLN A 64 -4.44 5.83 20.58
N TYR A 65 -4.13 4.83 19.76
CA TYR A 65 -3.69 5.04 18.37
C TYR A 65 -4.76 4.58 17.37
N ALA A 66 -4.76 5.23 16.19
CA ALA A 66 -5.65 4.93 15.07
C ALA A 66 -5.26 3.60 14.37
N THR A 67 -5.35 2.50 15.09
CA THR A 67 -4.94 1.16 14.66
C THR A 67 -5.81 0.57 13.54
N TRP A 68 -7.00 1.15 13.29
CA TRP A 68 -7.92 0.75 12.21
C TRP A 68 -7.37 0.90 10.79
N ILE A 69 -6.31 1.71 10.61
CA ILE A 69 -5.62 1.88 9.32
C ILE A 69 -4.67 0.71 9.03
N VAL A 70 -4.24 -0.01 10.07
CA VAL A 70 -3.24 -1.06 9.96
C VAL A 70 -3.91 -2.40 9.67
N PRO A 71 -3.52 -3.11 8.58
CA PRO A 71 -4.11 -4.40 8.28
C PRO A 71 -3.65 -5.47 9.29
N GLU A 72 -4.56 -5.93 10.15
CA GLU A 72 -4.28 -6.97 11.15
C GLU A 72 -4.54 -8.40 10.65
N GLY A 73 -5.38 -8.56 9.63
CA GLY A 73 -5.84 -9.84 9.12
C GLY A 73 -5.51 -10.08 7.64
N PRO A 74 -5.68 -11.33 7.16
CA PRO A 74 -5.34 -11.72 5.78
C PRO A 74 -5.99 -10.81 4.73
N VAL A 75 -7.26 -10.43 4.94
CA VAL A 75 -8.01 -9.54 4.04
C VAL A 75 -7.34 -8.17 3.91
N GLY A 76 -6.90 -7.58 5.02
CA GLY A 76 -6.22 -6.29 5.02
C GLY A 76 -4.90 -6.36 4.24
N TYR A 77 -4.11 -7.41 4.47
CA TYR A 77 -2.88 -7.63 3.70
C TYR A 77 -3.13 -7.82 2.22
N THR A 78 -4.17 -8.58 1.84
CA THR A 78 -4.55 -8.77 0.44
C THR A 78 -4.92 -7.44 -0.23
N ILE A 79 -5.72 -6.60 0.43
CA ILE A 79 -6.09 -5.28 -0.10
C ILE A 79 -4.84 -4.40 -0.29
N CYS A 80 -3.95 -4.34 0.70
CA CYS A 80 -2.72 -3.56 0.58
C CYS A 80 -1.80 -4.10 -0.52
N ALA A 81 -1.68 -5.42 -0.66
CA ALA A 81 -0.92 -6.04 -1.75
C ALA A 81 -1.52 -5.69 -3.12
N LEU A 82 -2.85 -5.71 -3.26
CA LEU A 82 -3.52 -5.29 -4.48
C LEU A 82 -3.27 -3.81 -4.79
N LEU A 83 -3.27 -2.92 -3.78
CA LEU A 83 -2.93 -1.51 -3.96
C LEU A 83 -1.51 -1.33 -4.51
N VAL A 84 -0.55 -2.08 -3.96
CA VAL A 84 0.84 -2.07 -4.46
C VAL A 84 0.91 -2.54 -5.90
N LEU A 85 0.30 -3.68 -6.23
CA LEU A 85 0.34 -4.26 -7.58
C LEU A 85 -0.34 -3.35 -8.61
N VAL A 86 -1.51 -2.80 -8.28
CA VAL A 86 -2.25 -1.87 -9.15
C VAL A 86 -1.48 -0.55 -9.30
N GLY A 87 -0.94 0.00 -8.21
CA GLY A 87 -0.13 1.21 -8.25
C GLY A 87 1.13 1.04 -9.11
N MET A 88 1.81 -0.11 -8.98
CA MET A 88 2.96 -0.46 -9.81
C MET A 88 2.57 -0.57 -11.29
N ALA A 89 1.52 -1.32 -11.61
CA ALA A 89 1.05 -1.49 -12.98
C ALA A 89 0.69 -0.14 -13.63
N LEU A 90 -0.05 0.72 -12.91
CA LEU A 90 -0.39 2.06 -13.37
C LEU A 90 0.85 2.93 -13.60
N THR A 91 1.81 2.89 -12.69
CA THR A 91 3.05 3.68 -12.79
C THR A 91 3.86 3.27 -14.01
N VAL A 92 4.02 1.96 -14.25
CA VAL A 92 4.74 1.44 -15.42
C VAL A 92 4.05 1.91 -16.70
N MET A 93 2.75 1.65 -16.84
CA MET A 93 1.98 2.01 -18.04
C MET A 93 1.97 3.53 -18.29
N ALA A 94 1.84 4.34 -17.24
CA ALA A 94 1.83 5.80 -17.37
C ALA A 94 3.22 6.35 -17.72
N SER A 95 4.29 5.74 -17.20
CA SER A 95 5.66 6.12 -17.52
C SER A 95 6.02 5.86 -18.99
N GLU A 96 5.54 4.75 -19.55
CA GLU A 96 5.70 4.44 -20.97
C GLU A 96 4.94 5.45 -21.84
N ALA A 97 3.68 5.74 -21.49
CA ALA A 97 2.86 6.71 -22.21
C ALA A 97 3.45 8.12 -22.18
N GLN A 98 3.99 8.55 -21.03
CA GLN A 98 4.64 9.86 -20.90
C GLN A 98 5.90 9.95 -21.78
N LYS A 99 6.74 8.90 -21.80
CA LYS A 99 7.93 8.86 -22.66
C LYS A 99 7.56 8.95 -24.14
N GLN A 100 6.50 8.27 -24.57
CA GLN A 100 6.00 8.35 -25.95
C GLN A 100 5.50 9.75 -26.31
N GLU A 101 4.80 10.43 -25.39
CA GLU A 101 4.34 11.80 -25.60
C GLU A 101 5.52 12.78 -25.71
N GLU A 102 6.53 12.63 -24.86
CA GLU A 102 7.75 13.46 -24.89
C GLU A 102 8.58 13.22 -26.16
N ALA A 103 8.74 11.97 -26.60
CA ALA A 103 9.40 11.65 -27.86
C ALA A 103 8.67 12.26 -29.06
N ARG A 104 7.33 12.23 -29.07
CA ARG A 104 6.53 12.87 -30.12
C ARG A 104 6.69 14.39 -30.14
N LYS A 105 6.84 15.03 -28.97
CA LYS A 105 7.08 16.48 -28.87
C LYS A 105 8.49 16.91 -29.27
N ARG A 106 9.49 16.01 -29.20
CA ARG A 106 10.89 16.28 -29.60
C ARG A 106 11.19 16.00 -31.07
N GLY A 107 10.32 15.26 -31.76
CA GLY A 107 10.51 14.85 -33.16
C GLY A 107 9.97 15.83 -34.20
N TRP A 108 9.76 17.09 -33.84
CA TRP A 108 9.41 18.21 -34.72
C TRP A 108 10.37 19.37 -34.43
#